data_AF-A0AAP8GYZ3-F1
#
_entry.id   AF-A0AAP8GYZ3-F1
#
_cell.length_a   1.000
_cell.length_b   1.000
_cell.length_c   1.000
_cell.angle_alpha   90.00
_cell.angle_beta   90.00
_cell.angle_gamma   90.00
#
_symmetry.space_group_name_H-M   'P 1'
#
loop_
_entity.id
_entity.type
_entity.pdbx_description
1 polymer ?
#
loop_
_entity_poly.entity_id
_entity_poly.type
_entity_poly.pdbx_seq_one_letter_code
_entity_poly.pdbx_strand_id
1 'polypeptide(L)'
;MNPNTYQVNNKKIRRRVIAALAFILPVIFGVQYSLNKQQDSIKEKQIMMGKAKQELSSLKKDGQHIEKDFKMLTGSEEDILKFARKLYQFSDPNETIFVTTE
;
A
#
# COMPACT_ATOMS: atom_id res chain seq x y z
N MET A 1 -54.81 27.45 -35.40
CA MET A 1 -53.50 27.68 -34.71
C MET A 1 -52.39 27.66 -35.75
N ASN A 2 -51.60 28.73 -35.86
CA ASN A 2 -50.61 28.88 -36.94
C ASN A 2 -49.35 28.01 -36.66
N PRO A 3 -49.01 27.04 -37.52
CA PRO A 3 -47.88 26.13 -37.30
C PRO A 3 -46.51 26.84 -37.25
N ASN A 4 -46.38 28.01 -37.88
CA ASN A 4 -45.14 28.78 -37.91
C ASN A 4 -44.76 29.35 -36.52
N THR A 5 -45.74 29.66 -35.67
CA THR A 5 -45.51 30.23 -34.35
C THR A 5 -44.97 29.19 -33.36
N TYR A 6 -45.39 27.92 -33.50
CA TYR A 6 -44.88 26.80 -32.70
C TYR A 6 -43.43 26.43 -33.06
N GLN A 7 -43.09 26.41 -34.34
CA GLN A 7 -41.72 26.14 -34.78
C GLN A 7 -40.72 27.22 -34.34
N VAL A 8 -41.13 28.49 -34.36
CA VAL A 8 -40.30 29.62 -33.92
C VAL A 8 -40.07 29.58 -32.40
N ASN A 9 -41.09 29.24 -31.61
CA ASN A 9 -40.96 29.08 -30.16
C ASN A 9 -40.02 27.91 -29.80
N ASN A 10 -40.17 26.77 -30.47
CA ASN A 10 -39.35 25.58 -30.22
C ASN A 10 -37.86 25.81 -30.55
N LYS A 11 -37.54 26.60 -31.60
CA LYS A 11 -36.16 27.05 -31.91
C LYS A 11 -35.58 27.93 -30.80
N LYS A 12 -36.35 28.84 -30.21
CA LYS A 12 -35.89 29.70 -29.10
C LYS A 12 -35.63 28.89 -27.82
N ILE A 13 -36.50 27.95 -27.50
CA ILE A 13 -36.34 27.05 -26.35
C ILE A 13 -35.09 26.17 -26.51
N ARG A 14 -34.90 25.54 -27.68
CA ARG A 14 -33.70 24.75 -27.97
C ARG A 14 -32.40 25.54 -27.78
N ARG A 15 -32.34 26.78 -28.25
CA ARG A 15 -31.15 27.64 -28.07
C ARG A 15 -30.86 27.93 -26.60
N ARG A 16 -31.88 28.15 -25.78
CA ARG A 16 -31.72 28.36 -24.32
C ARG A 16 -31.23 27.10 -23.62
N VAL A 17 -31.74 25.93 -23.99
CA VAL A 17 -31.28 24.65 -23.44
C VAL A 17 -29.83 24.39 -23.83
N ILE A 18 -29.44 24.63 -25.10
CA ILE A 18 -28.05 24.48 -25.55
C ILE A 18 -27.13 25.45 -24.78
N ALA A 19 -27.54 26.70 -24.60
CA ALA A 19 -26.76 27.69 -23.84
C ALA A 19 -26.61 27.28 -22.36
N ALA A 20 -27.66 26.77 -21.73
CA ALA A 20 -27.59 26.26 -20.36
C ALA A 20 -26.65 25.05 -20.25
N LEU A 21 -26.74 24.10 -21.18
CA LEU A 21 -25.84 22.94 -21.22
C LEU A 21 -24.39 23.33 -21.47
N ALA A 22 -24.14 24.30 -22.37
CA ALA A 22 -22.80 24.81 -22.63
C ALA A 22 -22.16 25.45 -21.38
N PHE A 23 -22.97 25.99 -20.46
CA PHE A 23 -22.50 26.56 -19.21
C PHE A 23 -22.28 25.50 -18.12
N ILE A 24 -23.19 24.53 -18.01
CA ILE A 24 -23.18 23.54 -16.92
C ILE A 24 -22.18 22.40 -17.18
N LEU A 25 -22.08 21.91 -18.42
CA LEU A 25 -21.25 20.76 -18.75
C LEU A 25 -19.76 20.95 -18.44
N PRO A 26 -19.11 22.09 -18.75
CA PRO A 26 -17.69 22.30 -18.43
C PRO A 26 -17.40 22.21 -16.93
N VAL A 27 -18.32 22.70 -16.10
CA VAL A 27 -18.18 22.64 -14.63
C VAL A 27 -18.24 21.19 -14.16
N ILE A 28 -19.19 20.40 -14.65
CA ILE A 28 -19.31 18.98 -14.32
C ILE A 28 -18.07 18.22 -14.77
N PHE A 29 -17.63 18.40 -16.01
CA PHE A 29 -16.42 17.74 -16.52
C PHE A 29 -15.16 18.14 -15.76
N GLY A 30 -15.02 19.41 -15.38
CA GLY A 30 -13.89 19.89 -14.58
C GLY A 30 -13.84 19.26 -13.18
N VAL A 31 -14.99 19.18 -12.50
CA VAL A 31 -15.10 18.52 -11.19
C VAL A 31 -14.81 17.03 -11.30
N GLN A 32 -15.42 16.34 -12.26
CA GLN A 32 -15.19 14.91 -12.50
C GLN A 32 -13.72 14.60 -12.81
N TYR A 33 -13.07 15.43 -13.63
CA TYR A 33 -11.65 15.28 -13.95
C TYR A 33 -10.77 15.43 -12.70
N SER A 34 -11.04 16.44 -11.87
CA SER A 34 -10.29 16.66 -10.62
C SER A 34 -10.50 15.51 -9.62
N LEU A 35 -11.74 15.04 -9.46
CA LEU A 35 -12.07 13.93 -8.57
C LEU A 35 -11.41 12.62 -9.02
N ASN A 36 -11.45 12.31 -10.33
CA ASN A 36 -10.79 11.12 -10.87
C ASN A 36 -9.26 11.18 -10.64
N LYS A 37 -8.64 12.32 -10.91
CA LYS A 37 -7.20 12.51 -10.66
C LYS A 37 -6.83 12.35 -9.19
N GLN A 38 -7.67 12.87 -8.29
CA GLN A 38 -7.48 12.68 -6.85
C GLN A 38 -7.64 11.22 -6.45
N GLN A 39 -8.63 10.51 -7.01
CA GLN A 39 -8.86 9.10 -6.74
C GLN A 39 -7.69 8.22 -7.18
N ASP A 40 -7.09 8.49 -8.33
CA ASP A 40 -5.91 7.75 -8.81
C ASP A 40 -4.71 7.98 -7.88
N SER A 41 -4.45 9.22 -7.47
CA SER A 41 -3.38 9.51 -6.51
C SER A 41 -3.61 8.84 -5.14
N ILE A 42 -4.87 8.76 -4.68
CA ILE A 42 -5.23 8.06 -3.45
C ILE A 42 -4.97 6.56 -3.59
N LYS A 43 -5.34 5.94 -4.70
CA LYS A 43 -5.08 4.51 -4.96
C LYS A 43 -3.59 4.20 -4.98
N GLU A 44 -2.78 5.02 -5.65
CA GLU A 44 -1.33 4.87 -5.66
C GLU A 44 -0.73 4.95 -4.25
N LYS A 45 -1.16 5.95 -3.46
CA LYS A 45 -0.74 6.09 -2.05
C LYS A 45 -1.16 4.90 -1.20
N GLN A 46 -2.35 4.34 -1.42
CA GLN A 46 -2.81 3.13 -0.72
C GLN A 46 -1.95 1.91 -1.05
N ILE A 47 -1.57 1.71 -2.32
CA ILE A 47 -0.66 0.63 -2.72
C ILE A 47 0.71 0.81 -2.07
N MET A 48 1.27 2.02 -2.12
CA MET A 48 2.55 2.34 -1.49
C MET A 48 2.52 2.10 0.02
N MET A 49 1.45 2.52 0.69
CA MET A 49 1.25 2.28 2.12
C MET A 49 1.14 0.79 2.46
N GLY A 50 0.47 0.01 1.61
CA GLY A 50 0.40 -1.45 1.73
C GLY A 50 1.79 -2.10 1.66
N LYS A 51 2.59 -1.70 0.65
CA LYS A 51 3.98 -2.17 0.50
C LYS A 51 4.84 -1.80 1.71
N ALA A 52 4.80 -0.53 2.13
CA ALA A 52 5.55 -0.06 3.29
C ALA A 52 5.14 -0.78 4.59
N LYS A 53 3.85 -1.07 4.77
CA LYS A 53 3.37 -1.86 5.92
C LYS A 53 3.87 -3.30 5.89
N GLN A 54 3.92 -3.91 4.71
CA GLN A 54 4.47 -5.26 4.55
C GLN A 54 5.97 -5.28 4.86
N GLU A 55 6.73 -4.33 4.33
CA GLU A 55 8.17 -4.19 4.60
C GLU A 55 8.45 -3.92 6.09
N LEU A 56 7.65 -3.06 6.72
CA LEU A 56 7.73 -2.82 8.16
C LEU A 56 7.45 -4.10 8.97
N SER A 57 6.51 -4.93 8.50
CA SER A 57 6.18 -6.19 9.16
C SER A 57 7.30 -7.24 9.04
N SER A 58 7.97 -7.32 7.88
CA SER A 58 9.14 -8.19 7.73
C SER A 58 10.29 -7.68 8.59
N LEU A 59 10.56 -6.38 8.57
CA LEU A 59 11.65 -5.79 9.37
C LEU A 59 11.43 -5.98 10.87
N LYS A 60 10.17 -5.90 11.34
CA LYS A 60 9.81 -6.21 12.73
C LYS A 60 10.10 -7.67 13.07
N LYS A 61 9.77 -8.61 12.17
CA LYS A 61 10.05 -10.03 12.36
C LYS A 61 11.55 -10.30 12.40
N ASP A 62 12.31 -9.69 11.51
CA ASP A 62 13.77 -9.80 11.47
C ASP A 62 14.39 -9.22 12.74
N GLY A 63 13.90 -8.06 13.20
CA GLY A 63 14.31 -7.49 14.49
C GLY A 63 14.05 -8.41 15.68
N GLN A 64 12.90 -9.08 15.73
CA GLN A 64 12.59 -10.08 16.77
C GLN A 64 13.53 -11.29 16.70
N HIS A 65 13.88 -11.75 15.50
CA HIS A 65 14.86 -12.81 15.32
C HIS A 65 16.24 -12.40 15.81
N ILE A 66 16.70 -11.20 15.43
CA ILE A 66 17.99 -10.65 15.85
C ILE A 66 18.03 -10.48 17.37
N GLU A 67 16.95 -9.97 18.00
CA GLU A 67 16.90 -9.82 19.46
C GLU A 67 16.99 -11.18 20.17
N LYS A 68 16.31 -12.21 19.63
CA LYS A 68 16.39 -13.57 20.17
C LYS A 68 17.79 -14.15 20.05
N ASP A 69 18.40 -14.00 18.88
CA ASP A 69 19.75 -14.51 18.61
C ASP A 69 20.79 -13.76 19.47
N PHE A 70 20.63 -12.45 19.67
CA PHE A 70 21.45 -11.66 20.59
C PHE A 70 21.33 -12.12 22.04
N LYS A 71 20.10 -12.41 22.52
CA LYS A 71 19.89 -12.98 23.86
C LYS A 71 20.53 -14.35 24.02
N MET A 72 20.55 -15.17 22.97
CA MET A 72 21.25 -16.46 23.01
C MET A 72 22.77 -16.29 23.07
N LEU A 73 23.32 -15.31 22.34
CA LEU A 73 24.75 -15.00 22.32
C LEU A 73 25.28 -14.33 23.59
N THR A 74 24.43 -13.62 24.32
CA THR A 74 24.76 -12.95 25.60
C THR A 74 24.22 -13.70 26.81
N GLY A 75 23.61 -14.86 26.60
CA GLY A 75 22.97 -15.69 27.61
C GLY A 75 23.94 -16.66 28.28
N SER A 76 23.40 -17.78 28.77
CA SER A 76 24.19 -18.84 29.38
C SER A 76 25.08 -19.56 28.35
N GLU A 77 26.11 -20.26 28.80
CA GLU A 77 26.98 -21.07 27.93
C GLU A 77 26.18 -22.10 27.11
N GLU A 78 25.09 -22.63 27.69
CA GLU A 78 24.18 -23.55 27.01
C GLU A 78 23.36 -22.87 25.89
N ASP A 79 22.96 -21.61 26.07
CA ASP A 79 22.30 -20.82 25.03
C ASP A 79 23.24 -20.50 23.85
N ILE A 80 24.50 -20.20 24.16
CA ILE A 80 25.56 -19.95 23.17
C ILE A 80 25.83 -21.23 22.37
N LEU A 81 25.96 -22.39 23.04
CA LEU A 81 26.13 -23.68 22.39
C LEU A 81 24.93 -24.02 21.50
N LYS A 82 23.69 -23.83 21.99
CA LYS A 82 22.47 -24.05 21.20
C LYS A 82 22.41 -23.18 19.95
N PHE A 83 22.86 -21.93 20.04
CA PHE A 83 22.98 -21.03 18.89
C PHE A 83 24.05 -21.51 17.89
N ALA A 84 25.22 -21.93 18.38
CA ALA A 84 26.30 -22.49 17.55
C ALA A 84 25.86 -23.76 16.82
N ARG A 85 25.14 -24.68 17.49
CA ARG A 85 24.54 -25.88 16.86
C ARG A 85 23.62 -25.51 15.70
N LYS A 86 22.75 -24.52 15.92
CA LYS A 86 21.80 -24.03 14.90
C LYS A 86 22.49 -23.38 13.70
N LEU A 87 23.55 -22.60 13.91
CA LEU A 87 24.25 -21.88 12.83
C LEU A 87 25.21 -22.76 12.02
N TYR A 88 25.97 -23.61 12.69
CA TYR A 88 27.09 -24.33 12.08
C TYR A 88 26.80 -25.82 11.89
N GLN A 89 25.58 -26.29 12.21
CA GLN A 89 25.21 -27.71 12.24
C GLN A 89 26.20 -28.53 13.09
N PHE A 90 26.79 -27.91 14.11
CA PHE A 90 27.65 -28.63 15.03
C PHE A 90 26.79 -29.62 15.81
N SER A 91 26.84 -30.88 15.39
CA SER A 91 26.39 -32.08 16.09
C SER A 91 24.90 -32.11 16.47
N ASP A 92 24.33 -33.32 16.59
CA ASP A 92 22.95 -33.50 17.04
C ASP A 92 22.76 -32.95 18.48
N PRO A 93 21.52 -32.65 18.93
CA PRO A 93 21.26 -32.10 20.26
C PRO A 93 21.84 -32.93 21.43
N ASN A 94 22.08 -34.21 21.19
CA ASN A 94 22.61 -35.18 22.15
C ASN A 94 24.12 -35.44 21.98
N GLU A 95 24.77 -34.75 21.06
CA GLU A 95 26.20 -34.85 20.81
C GLU A 95 26.95 -33.71 21.52
N THR A 96 28.10 -34.08 22.09
CA THR A 96 28.94 -33.17 22.89
C THR A 96 29.99 -32.55 21.99
N ILE A 97 29.98 -31.22 21.87
CA ILE A 97 31.01 -30.47 21.16
C ILE A 97 32.12 -30.18 22.16
N PHE A 98 33.32 -30.69 21.89
CA PHE A 98 34.50 -30.36 22.70
C PHE A 98 35.04 -29.00 22.26
N VAL A 99 35.15 -28.07 23.21
CA VAL A 99 35.91 -26.84 23.00
C VAL A 99 37.39 -27.21 23.08
N THR A 100 38.11 -27.12 21.96
CA THR A 100 39.57 -27.25 21.96
C THR A 100 40.15 -25.96 22.54
N THR A 101 40.53 -26.00 23.82
CA THR A 101 41.46 -25.02 24.39
C THR A 101 42.87 -25.29 23.86
N GLU A 102 43.48 -24.30 23.20
CA GLU A 102 44.95 -24.18 23.13
C GLU A 102 45.51 -23.68 24.47
#